data_AF-A0A7Y3JVI6-F1
#
_entry.id   AF-A0A7Y3JVI6-F1
#
_cell.length_a   1.000
_cell.length_b   1.000
_cell.length_c   1.000
_cell.angle_alpha   90.00
_cell.angle_beta   90.00
_cell.angle_gamma   90.00
#
_symmetry.space_group_name_H-M   'P 1'
#
loop_
_entity.id
_entity.type
_entity.pdbx_description
1 polymer ?
#
loop_
_entity_poly.entity_id
_entity_poly.type
_entity_poly.pdbx_seq_one_letter_code
_entity_poly.pdbx_strand_id
1 'polypeptide(L)'
;MHAQSTPARSADHCFGIIMHHRLAWWLVEFPDLDATPLRARKLSGRLTPALADWLRCETGDPRLGDDIAALNPDSRCWSGEFSYVPAAGAADLFDIDAHPWGSEASELETRLARAMIDATLHPIPSGFISIFGALPPENQPVLAIRLSGYTCSTFELMTVRYMPTYRPRSPWRDISGDAVGDSGSDILGWQLAADWIRPT
;
A
#
# COMPACT_ATOMS: atom_id res chain seq x y z
N MET A 1 -36.40 -27.10 -14.48
CA MET A 1 -35.40 -26.05 -14.75
C MET A 1 -34.38 -26.09 -13.64
N HIS A 2 -33.22 -26.71 -13.88
CA HIS A 2 -32.13 -26.71 -12.90
C HIS A 2 -31.36 -25.39 -13.04
N ALA A 3 -31.39 -24.57 -11.99
CA ALA A 3 -30.48 -23.44 -11.87
C ALA A 3 -29.06 -24.02 -11.77
N GLN A 4 -28.24 -23.82 -12.79
CA GLN A 4 -26.81 -24.07 -12.69
C GLN A 4 -26.25 -23.09 -11.67
N SER A 5 -25.78 -23.61 -10.54
CA SER A 5 -25.02 -22.85 -9.56
C SER A 5 -23.74 -22.37 -10.24
N THR A 6 -23.62 -21.06 -10.43
CA THR A 6 -22.39 -20.39 -10.84
C THR A 6 -21.26 -20.88 -9.92
N PRO A 7 -20.11 -21.33 -10.45
CA PRO A 7 -19.01 -21.75 -9.59
C PRO A 7 -18.64 -20.59 -8.66
N ALA A 8 -18.57 -20.87 -7.36
CA ALA A 8 -18.15 -19.90 -6.37
C ALA A 8 -16.77 -19.34 -6.79
N ARG A 9 -16.66 -18.02 -6.93
CA ARG A 9 -15.34 -17.39 -7.12
C ARG A 9 -14.52 -17.72 -5.88
N SER A 10 -13.37 -18.36 -6.07
CA SER A 10 -12.44 -18.63 -4.96
C SER A 10 -11.96 -17.28 -4.42
N ALA A 11 -12.24 -17.00 -3.15
CA ALA A 11 -11.71 -15.84 -2.47
C ALA A 11 -10.23 -16.07 -2.15
N ASP A 12 -9.43 -15.04 -2.38
CA ASP A 12 -8.04 -14.98 -1.92
C ASP A 12 -8.03 -14.38 -0.51
N HIS A 13 -7.13 -14.85 0.34
CA HIS A 13 -7.02 -14.43 1.73
C HIS A 13 -5.62 -13.88 2.05
N CYS A 14 -5.55 -12.80 2.80
CA CYS A 14 -4.28 -12.20 3.22
C CYS A 14 -4.41 -11.36 4.49
N PHE A 15 -3.31 -11.22 5.22
CA PHE A 15 -3.10 -10.07 6.08
C PHE A 15 -2.73 -8.85 5.23
N GLY A 16 -3.25 -7.68 5.58
CA GLY A 16 -2.96 -6.47 4.83
C GLY A 16 -3.47 -5.20 5.48
N ILE A 17 -3.39 -4.11 4.70
CA ILE A 17 -3.90 -2.80 5.06
C ILE A 17 -4.90 -2.37 4.01
N ILE A 18 -6.12 -2.07 4.43
CA ILE A 18 -7.05 -1.31 3.60
C ILE A 18 -6.79 0.17 3.86
N MET A 19 -6.59 0.94 2.79
CA MET A 19 -6.49 2.38 2.91
C MET A 19 -7.08 3.15 1.74
N HIS A 20 -7.60 4.35 2.03
CA HIS A 20 -8.03 5.28 1.01
C HIS A 20 -6.88 6.23 0.64
N HIS A 21 -6.28 6.03 -0.53
CA HIS A 21 -5.13 6.80 -1.03
C HIS A 21 -5.30 7.13 -2.51
N ARG A 22 -4.88 8.33 -2.93
CA ARG A 22 -5.01 8.82 -4.33
C ARG A 22 -6.44 8.69 -4.89
N LEU A 23 -7.45 9.04 -4.08
CA LEU A 23 -8.88 8.99 -4.44
C LEU A 23 -9.40 7.58 -4.79
N ALA A 24 -8.76 6.53 -4.26
CA ALA A 24 -9.22 5.15 -4.41
C ALA A 24 -8.99 4.36 -3.12
N TRP A 25 -9.77 3.29 -2.95
CA TRP A 25 -9.51 2.27 -1.93
C TRP A 25 -8.48 1.27 -2.45
N TRP A 26 -7.57 0.88 -1.58
CA TRP A 26 -6.50 -0.08 -1.87
C TRP A 26 -6.44 -1.12 -0.77
N LEU A 27 -6.10 -2.35 -1.15
CA LEU A 27 -5.64 -3.40 -0.24
C LEU A 27 -4.16 -3.62 -0.51
N VAL A 28 -3.31 -3.39 0.49
CA VAL A 28 -1.88 -3.70 0.42
C VAL A 28 -1.62 -4.97 1.22
N GLU A 29 -1.12 -6.01 0.55
CA GLU A 29 -0.83 -7.30 1.16
C GLU A 29 0.52 -7.27 1.89
N PHE A 30 0.55 -7.84 3.09
CA PHE A 30 1.76 -8.07 3.86
C PHE A 30 1.90 -9.57 4.14
N PRO A 31 3.12 -10.13 4.13
CA PRO A 31 3.30 -11.55 4.45
C PRO A 31 3.04 -11.81 5.94
N ASP A 32 3.43 -10.87 6.81
CA ASP A 32 3.28 -10.88 8.26
C ASP A 32 3.28 -9.41 8.79
N LEU A 33 3.00 -9.23 10.08
CA LEU A 33 3.18 -7.95 10.78
C LEU A 33 4.62 -7.44 10.68
N ASP A 34 4.80 -6.13 10.57
CA ASP A 34 6.11 -5.45 10.45
C ASP A 34 6.98 -5.88 9.26
N ALA A 35 6.42 -6.59 8.27
CA ALA A 35 7.14 -7.06 7.10
C ALA A 35 7.06 -6.09 5.91
N THR A 36 7.83 -6.38 4.85
CA THR A 36 7.76 -5.62 3.59
C THR A 36 6.49 -5.98 2.83
N PRO A 37 5.71 -5.00 2.31
CA PRO A 37 4.50 -5.30 1.55
C PRO A 37 4.83 -6.07 0.27
N LEU A 38 3.92 -6.97 -0.13
CA LEU A 38 4.07 -7.83 -1.30
C LEU A 38 3.53 -7.17 -2.58
N ARG A 39 2.36 -6.53 -2.48
CA ARG A 39 1.67 -5.88 -3.59
C ARG A 39 0.52 -4.99 -3.11
N ALA A 40 0.15 -4.02 -3.94
CA ALA A 40 -1.07 -3.23 -3.78
C ALA A 40 -2.11 -3.64 -4.82
N ARG A 41 -3.37 -3.78 -4.38
CA ARG A 41 -4.53 -4.03 -5.24
C ARG A 41 -5.50 -2.88 -5.14
N LYS A 42 -5.94 -2.40 -6.30
CA LYS A 42 -6.99 -1.40 -6.35
C LYS A 42 -8.32 -2.07 -6.06
N LEU A 43 -9.07 -1.53 -5.11
CA LEU A 43 -10.39 -2.02 -4.76
C LEU A 43 -11.45 -1.28 -5.57
N SER A 44 -12.57 -1.94 -5.82
CA SER A 44 -13.74 -1.32 -6.47
C SER A 44 -14.40 -0.24 -5.60
N GLY A 45 -14.12 -0.28 -4.29
CA GLY A 45 -14.85 0.49 -3.27
C GLY A 45 -16.01 -0.28 -2.65
N ARG A 46 -16.29 -1.52 -3.08
CA ARG A 46 -17.45 -2.31 -2.66
C ARG A 46 -17.09 -3.54 -1.83
N LEU A 47 -18.07 -3.99 -1.07
CA LEU A 47 -18.14 -5.29 -0.40
C LEU A 47 -18.87 -6.29 -1.30
N THR A 48 -18.62 -7.58 -1.12
CA THR A 48 -19.48 -8.60 -1.73
C THR A 48 -20.89 -8.54 -1.12
N PRO A 49 -21.93 -8.97 -1.85
CA PRO A 49 -23.30 -8.98 -1.32
C PRO A 49 -23.41 -9.79 -0.01
N ALA A 50 -22.69 -10.91 0.08
CA ALA A 50 -22.69 -11.76 1.27
C ALA A 50 -22.10 -11.03 2.50
N LEU A 51 -20.98 -10.31 2.33
CA LEU A 51 -20.40 -9.53 3.41
C LEU A 51 -21.27 -8.34 3.80
N ALA A 52 -21.84 -7.64 2.82
CA ALA A 52 -22.75 -6.52 3.08
C ALA A 52 -24.01 -6.98 3.85
N ASP A 53 -24.59 -8.11 3.46
CA ASP A 53 -25.76 -8.69 4.17
C ASP A 53 -25.39 -9.13 5.59
N TRP A 54 -24.23 -9.76 5.77
CA TRP A 54 -23.72 -10.09 7.10
C TRP A 54 -23.53 -8.84 7.96
N LEU A 55 -22.92 -7.78 7.43
CA LEU A 55 -22.66 -6.53 8.16
C LEU A 55 -23.95 -5.82 8.56
N ARG A 56 -24.99 -5.82 7.71
CA ARG A 56 -26.33 -5.32 8.04
C ARG A 56 -26.98 -6.13 9.17
N CYS A 57 -26.82 -7.46 9.15
CA CYS A 57 -27.33 -8.32 10.22
C CYS A 57 -26.62 -8.05 11.55
N GLU A 58 -25.28 -7.93 11.51
CA GLU A 58 -24.45 -7.74 12.69
C GLU A 58 -24.68 -6.37 13.35
N THR A 59 -24.82 -5.32 12.54
CA THR A 59 -25.07 -3.94 13.02
C THR A 59 -26.53 -3.67 13.34
N GLY A 60 -27.45 -4.49 12.82
CA GLY A 60 -28.90 -4.24 12.91
C GLY A 60 -29.39 -3.08 12.04
N ASP A 61 -28.56 -2.53 11.15
CA ASP A 61 -28.92 -1.46 10.23
C ASP A 61 -29.14 -1.98 8.79
N PRO A 62 -30.39 -2.15 8.33
CA PRO A 62 -30.68 -2.62 6.98
C PRO A 62 -30.36 -1.58 5.89
N ARG A 63 -30.09 -0.32 6.25
CA ARG A 63 -29.76 0.76 5.30
C ARG A 63 -28.27 0.90 5.07
N LEU A 64 -27.45 0.12 5.76
CA LEU A 64 -26.00 0.14 5.57
C LEU A 64 -25.64 -0.13 4.10
N GLY A 65 -24.82 0.75 3.54
CA GLY A 65 -24.30 0.61 2.18
C GLY A 65 -23.40 -0.61 2.03
N ASP A 66 -23.09 -0.96 0.79
CA ASP A 66 -22.13 -2.02 0.43
C ASP A 66 -20.74 -1.45 0.12
N ASP A 67 -20.41 -0.27 0.65
CA ASP A 67 -19.13 0.38 0.44
C ASP A 67 -18.10 -0.07 1.49
N ILE A 68 -16.81 -0.11 1.10
CA ILE A 68 -15.71 -0.46 2.00
C ILE A 68 -15.65 0.41 3.26
N ALA A 69 -16.05 1.68 3.14
CA ALA A 69 -16.12 2.60 4.28
C ALA A 69 -17.08 2.11 5.39
N ALA A 70 -18.03 1.24 5.08
CA ALA A 70 -18.94 0.67 6.07
C ALA A 70 -18.25 -0.30 7.04
N LEU A 71 -17.10 -0.89 6.65
CA LEU A 71 -16.34 -1.81 7.52
C LEU A 71 -15.66 -1.09 8.68
N ASN A 72 -15.23 0.14 8.47
CA ASN A 72 -14.60 0.97 9.50
C ASN A 72 -14.92 2.45 9.23
N PRO A 73 -16.12 2.93 9.64
CA PRO A 73 -16.61 4.27 9.29
C PRO A 73 -15.75 5.41 9.81
N ASP A 74 -15.04 5.18 10.92
CA ASP A 74 -14.26 6.18 11.62
C ASP A 74 -12.79 6.27 11.12
N SER A 75 -12.36 5.30 10.30
CA SER A 75 -11.00 5.26 9.78
C SER A 75 -10.95 5.14 8.26
N ARG A 76 -9.86 5.67 7.69
CA ARG A 76 -9.54 5.53 6.26
C ARG A 76 -8.31 4.65 6.03
N CYS A 77 -7.75 4.07 7.08
CA CYS A 77 -6.58 3.22 7.02
C CYS A 77 -6.57 2.26 8.22
N TRP A 78 -6.67 0.97 7.97
CA TRP A 78 -6.63 -0.03 9.03
C TRP A 78 -5.99 -1.32 8.52
N SER A 79 -5.33 -2.03 9.44
CA SER A 79 -4.78 -3.36 9.19
C SER A 79 -5.81 -4.42 9.54
N GLY A 80 -5.64 -5.61 8.98
CA GLY A 80 -6.52 -6.73 9.28
C GLY A 80 -6.26 -7.94 8.42
N GLU A 81 -7.00 -9.00 8.73
CA GLU A 81 -7.16 -10.12 7.84
C GLU A 81 -8.34 -9.86 6.91
N PHE A 82 -8.13 -10.11 5.62
CA PHE A 82 -9.10 -9.84 4.58
C PHE A 82 -9.22 -11.03 3.65
N SER A 83 -10.43 -11.24 3.17
CA SER A 83 -10.66 -12.04 1.95
C SER A 83 -11.17 -11.11 0.86
N TYR A 84 -10.77 -11.34 -0.38
CA TYR A 84 -11.19 -10.54 -1.53
C TYR A 84 -11.42 -11.39 -2.77
N VAL A 85 -12.23 -10.86 -3.68
CA VAL A 85 -12.56 -11.50 -4.97
C VAL A 85 -12.46 -10.49 -6.11
N PRO A 86 -12.18 -10.92 -7.35
CA PRO A 86 -12.29 -10.03 -8.50
C PRO A 86 -13.69 -9.42 -8.61
N ALA A 87 -13.75 -8.11 -8.81
CA ALA A 87 -15.00 -7.37 -8.96
C ALA A 87 -15.73 -7.78 -10.24
N ALA A 88 -17.05 -7.85 -10.19
CA ALA A 88 -17.84 -8.18 -11.37
C ALA A 88 -17.74 -7.06 -12.43
N GLY A 89 -17.25 -7.40 -13.63
CA GLY A 89 -17.24 -6.48 -14.77
C GLY A 89 -16.07 -5.48 -14.82
N ALA A 90 -15.07 -5.60 -13.93
CA ALA A 90 -13.87 -4.77 -13.96
C ALA A 90 -12.61 -5.65 -13.86
N ALA A 91 -11.74 -5.57 -14.88
CA ALA A 91 -10.63 -6.51 -15.07
C ALA A 91 -9.53 -6.43 -13.98
N ASP A 92 -9.43 -5.31 -13.25
CA ASP A 92 -8.33 -5.04 -12.31
C ASP A 92 -8.80 -4.47 -10.96
N LEU A 93 -10.07 -4.69 -10.62
CA LEU A 93 -10.65 -4.25 -9.35
C LEU A 93 -11.06 -5.46 -8.52
N PHE A 94 -11.02 -5.29 -7.20
CA PHE A 94 -11.39 -6.32 -6.24
C PHE A 94 -12.44 -5.81 -5.26
N ASP A 95 -13.37 -6.68 -4.90
CA ASP A 95 -14.35 -6.47 -3.83
C ASP A 95 -13.86 -7.17 -2.56
N ILE A 96 -14.13 -6.59 -1.39
CA ILE A 96 -13.82 -7.23 -0.11
C ILE A 96 -14.93 -8.23 0.23
N ASP A 97 -14.54 -9.45 0.53
CA ASP A 97 -15.43 -10.59 0.79
C ASP A 97 -15.47 -11.01 2.26
N ALA A 98 -14.39 -10.76 3.01
CA ALA A 98 -14.41 -10.91 4.46
C ALA A 98 -13.45 -9.93 5.14
N HIS A 99 -13.79 -9.58 6.38
CA HIS A 99 -12.93 -8.83 7.29
C HIS A 99 -13.12 -9.34 8.73
N PRO A 100 -12.60 -10.54 9.06
CA PRO A 100 -12.81 -11.14 10.38
C PRO A 100 -12.21 -10.33 11.52
N TRP A 101 -11.06 -9.66 11.29
CA TRP A 101 -10.32 -8.94 12.33
C TRP A 101 -9.66 -7.68 11.77
N GLY A 102 -9.78 -6.58 12.50
CA GLY A 102 -9.17 -5.30 12.16
C GLY A 102 -8.54 -4.59 13.36
N SER A 103 -7.51 -3.80 13.09
CA SER A 103 -6.87 -2.90 14.04
C SER A 103 -6.37 -1.64 13.33
N GLU A 104 -6.05 -0.60 14.08
CA GLU A 104 -5.36 0.56 13.51
C GLU A 104 -4.01 0.15 12.93
N ALA A 105 -3.73 0.59 11.71
CA ALA A 105 -2.43 0.34 11.07
C ALA A 105 -1.36 1.19 11.76
N SER A 106 -0.19 0.61 12.02
CA SER A 106 0.92 1.38 12.57
C SER A 106 1.44 2.42 11.58
N GLU A 107 2.20 3.41 12.07
CA GLU A 107 2.76 4.47 11.23
C GLU A 107 3.67 3.90 10.13
N LEU A 108 4.51 2.90 10.47
CA LEU A 108 5.44 2.27 9.53
C LEU A 108 4.68 1.49 8.45
N GLU A 109 3.73 0.66 8.85
CA GLU A 109 2.84 -0.09 7.98
C GLU A 109 2.11 0.82 6.99
N THR A 110 1.55 1.92 7.51
CA THR A 110 0.85 2.92 6.68
C THR A 110 1.79 3.57 5.66
N ARG A 111 3.03 3.91 6.05
CA ARG A 111 4.05 4.46 5.16
C ARG A 111 4.44 3.49 4.06
N LEU A 112 4.72 2.24 4.42
CA LEU A 112 5.06 1.19 3.46
C LEU A 112 3.91 0.91 2.50
N ALA A 113 2.66 0.91 2.98
CA ALA A 113 1.48 0.75 2.13
C ALA A 113 1.32 1.89 1.12
N ARG A 114 1.49 3.16 1.54
CA ARG A 114 1.49 4.29 0.60
C ARG A 114 2.59 4.16 -0.43
N ALA A 115 3.81 3.83 -0.01
CA ALA A 115 4.94 3.65 -0.92
C ALA A 115 4.68 2.50 -1.92
N MET A 116 4.04 1.40 -1.50
CA MET A 116 3.71 0.29 -2.39
C MET A 116 2.64 0.68 -3.42
N ILE A 117 1.60 1.41 -3.00
CA ILE A 117 0.59 1.94 -3.92
C ILE A 117 1.25 2.90 -4.92
N ASP A 118 2.06 3.84 -4.42
CA ASP A 118 2.72 4.84 -5.25
C ASP A 118 3.70 4.18 -6.26
N ALA A 119 4.46 3.16 -5.85
CA ALA A 119 5.33 2.38 -6.74
C ALA A 119 4.55 1.51 -7.75
N THR A 120 3.32 1.10 -7.41
CA THR A 120 2.42 0.37 -8.32
C THR A 120 1.85 1.31 -9.40
N LEU A 121 1.54 2.55 -9.03
CA LEU A 121 1.00 3.57 -9.94
C LEU A 121 2.07 4.20 -10.83
N HIS A 122 3.29 4.32 -10.32
CA HIS A 122 4.39 5.00 -10.99
C HIS A 122 5.60 4.07 -11.10
N PRO A 123 5.80 3.45 -12.28
CA PRO A 123 6.91 2.53 -12.49
C PRO A 123 8.25 3.15 -12.13
N ILE A 124 9.05 2.41 -11.37
CA ILE A 124 10.40 2.83 -10.98
C ILE A 124 11.26 2.99 -12.25
N PRO A 125 11.86 4.17 -12.49
CA PRO A 125 12.71 4.40 -13.66
C PRO A 125 13.88 3.42 -13.73
N SER A 126 14.27 3.05 -14.95
CA SER A 126 15.45 2.22 -15.19
C SER A 126 16.70 2.82 -14.54
N GLY A 127 17.50 1.99 -13.88
CA GLY A 127 18.68 2.42 -13.12
C GLY A 127 18.41 2.64 -11.64
N PHE A 128 17.14 2.76 -11.21
CA PHE A 128 16.77 2.73 -9.80
C PHE A 128 16.29 1.33 -9.38
N ILE A 129 16.67 0.94 -8.17
CA ILE A 129 16.24 -0.27 -7.48
C ILE A 129 15.08 0.10 -6.57
N SER A 130 13.95 -0.60 -6.71
CA SER A 130 12.80 -0.42 -5.81
C SER A 130 13.18 -0.77 -4.37
N ILE A 131 12.72 0.02 -3.39
CA ILE A 131 12.95 -0.26 -1.96
C ILE A 131 12.32 -1.58 -1.50
N PHE A 132 11.31 -2.08 -2.23
CA PHE A 132 10.67 -3.37 -1.96
C PHE A 132 11.44 -4.55 -2.54
N GLY A 133 12.34 -4.30 -3.49
CA GLY A 133 13.21 -5.33 -4.08
C GLY A 133 14.53 -5.48 -3.32
N ALA A 134 15.15 -4.36 -2.95
CA ALA A 134 16.34 -4.34 -2.11
C ALA A 134 16.51 -2.97 -1.44
N LEU A 135 17.10 -2.97 -0.25
CA LEU A 135 17.51 -1.76 0.47
C LEU A 135 18.99 -1.47 0.21
N PRO A 136 19.42 -0.20 0.23
CA PRO A 136 20.82 0.15 0.06
C PRO A 136 21.67 -0.26 1.27
N PRO A 137 23.00 -0.34 1.10
CA PRO A 137 23.92 -0.51 2.22
C PRO A 137 23.72 0.57 3.29
N GLU A 138 23.77 0.17 4.56
CA GLU A 138 23.59 1.08 5.68
C GLU A 138 24.68 2.17 5.71
N ASN A 139 24.28 3.40 6.05
CA ASN A 139 25.10 4.61 6.14
C ASN A 139 25.79 5.07 4.84
N GLN A 140 25.54 4.45 3.70
CA GLN A 140 26.10 4.89 2.42
C GLN A 140 25.18 5.91 1.73
N PRO A 141 25.73 7.01 1.19
CA PRO A 141 24.95 7.96 0.42
C PRO A 141 24.51 7.34 -0.90
N VAL A 142 23.22 7.46 -1.19
CA VAL A 142 22.59 7.01 -2.43
C VAL A 142 21.79 8.15 -3.04
N LEU A 143 21.55 8.04 -4.34
CA LEU A 143 20.55 8.85 -5.02
C LEU A 143 19.23 8.11 -4.91
N ALA A 144 18.23 8.75 -4.32
CA ALA A 144 16.92 8.17 -4.14
C ALA A 144 15.85 9.02 -4.82
N ILE A 145 14.78 8.35 -5.21
CA ILE A 145 13.58 8.98 -5.75
C ILE A 145 12.41 8.75 -4.82
N ARG A 146 11.56 9.78 -4.72
CA ARG A 146 10.23 9.72 -4.12
C ARG A 146 9.24 10.37 -5.07
N LEU A 147 7.94 10.19 -4.83
CA LEU A 147 6.96 10.97 -5.58
C LEU A 147 7.14 12.46 -5.32
N SER A 148 7.02 13.24 -6.39
CA SER A 148 7.12 14.68 -6.30
C SER A 148 5.85 15.30 -5.74
N GLY A 149 6.02 16.36 -4.95
CA GLY A 149 4.93 17.29 -4.62
C GLY A 149 4.65 18.29 -5.76
N TYR A 150 5.57 18.42 -6.73
CA TYR A 150 5.44 19.32 -7.87
C TYR A 150 4.64 18.66 -9.01
N THR A 151 3.82 19.45 -9.71
CA THR A 151 3.01 18.96 -10.83
C THR A 151 3.82 18.72 -12.11
N CYS A 152 5.05 19.22 -12.20
CA CYS A 152 5.87 19.17 -13.41
C CYS A 152 6.78 17.93 -13.51
N SER A 153 6.85 17.11 -12.48
CA SER A 153 7.70 15.91 -12.42
C SER A 153 7.00 14.80 -11.65
N THR A 154 7.12 13.55 -12.09
CA THR A 154 6.59 12.41 -11.32
C THR A 154 7.41 12.15 -10.06
N PHE A 155 8.73 12.28 -10.16
CA PHE A 155 9.66 11.97 -9.08
C PHE A 155 10.53 13.17 -8.72
N GLU A 156 10.81 13.31 -7.43
CA GLU A 156 11.90 14.12 -6.90
C GLU A 156 13.14 13.27 -6.73
N LEU A 157 14.30 13.81 -7.09
CA LEU A 157 15.60 13.20 -6.84
C LEU A 157 16.25 13.82 -5.61
N MET A 158 16.82 12.99 -4.74
CA MET A 158 17.50 13.44 -3.54
C MET A 158 18.69 12.56 -3.18
N THR A 159 19.66 13.15 -2.48
CA THR A 159 20.76 12.39 -1.88
C THR A 159 20.37 12.03 -0.45
N VAL A 160 20.35 10.74 -0.14
CA VAL A 160 19.90 10.23 1.17
C VAL A 160 20.80 9.10 1.66
N ARG A 161 20.62 8.71 2.92
CA ARG A 161 21.23 7.54 3.55
C ARG A 161 20.16 6.70 4.24
N TYR A 162 20.35 5.38 4.19
CA TYR A 162 19.52 4.43 4.93
C TYR A 162 20.22 4.06 6.26
N MET A 163 19.54 4.27 7.39
CA MET A 163 20.11 4.15 8.74
C MET A 163 19.21 3.30 9.68
N PRO A 164 18.96 2.02 9.36
CA PRO A 164 18.02 1.17 10.09
C PRO A 164 18.44 0.90 11.54
N THR A 165 19.74 0.75 11.83
CA THR A 165 20.22 0.45 13.18
C THR A 165 19.92 1.59 14.15
N TYR A 166 20.08 2.83 13.70
CA TYR A 166 19.90 4.01 14.55
C TYR A 166 18.46 4.51 14.61
N ARG A 167 17.65 4.22 13.57
CA ARG A 167 16.30 4.78 13.37
C ARG A 167 15.35 3.76 12.72
N PRO A 168 15.03 2.65 13.40
CA PRO A 168 14.35 1.50 12.78
C PRO A 168 12.96 1.82 12.21
N ARG A 169 12.21 2.76 12.80
CA ARG A 169 10.85 3.13 12.35
C ARG A 169 10.81 4.22 11.28
N SER A 170 11.92 4.93 11.07
CA SER A 170 12.03 5.97 10.05
C SER A 170 13.50 6.04 9.66
N PRO A 171 13.99 5.10 8.82
CA PRO A 171 15.43 4.89 8.62
C PRO A 171 16.06 5.81 7.57
N TRP A 172 15.27 6.48 6.74
CA TRP A 172 15.78 7.33 5.65
C TRP A 172 16.12 8.74 6.15
N ARG A 173 17.34 9.19 5.85
CA ARG A 173 17.83 10.53 6.17
C ARG A 173 18.34 11.25 4.95
N ASP A 174 18.01 12.53 4.83
CA ASP A 174 18.67 13.38 3.85
C ASP A 174 20.11 13.74 4.28
N ILE A 175 20.74 14.64 3.53
CA ILE A 175 22.11 15.09 3.81
C ILE A 175 22.21 16.02 5.03
N SER A 176 21.15 16.73 5.43
CA SER A 176 21.15 17.52 6.67
C SER A 176 20.98 16.63 7.90
N GLY A 177 20.52 15.39 7.72
CA GLY A 177 20.28 14.44 8.79
C GLY A 177 18.83 14.46 9.29
N ASP A 178 17.93 15.06 8.52
CA ASP A 178 16.50 15.11 8.81
C ASP A 178 15.80 13.88 8.22
N ALA A 179 14.66 13.50 8.82
CA ALA A 179 13.90 12.36 8.32
C ALA A 179 13.25 12.72 6.97
N VAL A 180 13.46 11.88 5.96
CA VAL A 180 12.89 12.10 4.62
C VAL A 180 11.36 12.26 4.69
N GLY A 181 10.69 11.47 5.53
CA GLY A 181 9.23 11.49 5.69
C GLY A 181 8.68 12.81 6.24
N ASP A 182 9.48 13.62 6.93
CA ASP A 182 9.03 14.91 7.47
C ASP A 182 8.90 15.97 6.36
N SER A 183 9.57 15.75 5.22
CA SER A 183 9.62 16.69 4.10
C SER A 183 8.80 16.27 2.88
N GLY A 184 8.09 15.14 2.94
CA GLY A 184 7.26 14.66 1.82
C GLY A 184 7.04 13.15 1.80
N SER A 185 6.80 12.62 0.58
CA SER A 185 6.57 11.19 0.35
C SER A 185 7.75 10.31 0.74
N ASP A 186 7.45 9.04 1.00
CA ASP A 186 8.45 8.01 1.23
C ASP A 186 9.32 7.74 -0.01
N ILE A 187 10.53 7.22 0.22
CA ILE A 187 11.43 6.77 -0.86
C ILE A 187 10.81 5.58 -1.58
N LEU A 188 10.83 5.61 -2.91
CA LEU A 188 10.32 4.51 -3.75
C LEU A 188 11.45 3.68 -4.38
N GLY A 189 12.55 4.33 -4.74
CA GLY A 189 13.69 3.66 -5.34
C GLY A 189 14.99 4.40 -5.11
N TRP A 190 16.11 3.71 -5.33
CA TRP A 190 17.44 4.23 -5.09
C TRP A 190 18.47 3.67 -6.07
N GLN A 191 19.60 4.35 -6.20
CA GLN A 191 20.79 3.85 -6.89
C GLN A 191 22.06 4.38 -6.20
N LEU A 192 23.18 3.70 -6.38
CA LEU A 192 24.45 4.17 -5.84
C LEU A 192 24.84 5.50 -6.52
N ALA A 193 25.14 6.53 -5.71
CA ALA A 193 25.54 7.83 -6.25
C ALA A 193 26.82 7.73 -7.11
N ALA A 194 27.72 6.81 -6.72
CA ALA A 194 28.96 6.53 -7.43
C ALA A 194 28.76 5.93 -8.82
N ASP A 195 27.59 5.37 -9.14
CA ASP A 195 27.31 4.81 -10.46
C ASP A 195 26.84 5.87 -11.45
N TRP A 196 26.34 7.02 -10.96
CA TRP A 196 25.81 8.08 -11.79
C TRP A 196 26.84 9.17 -12.14
N ILE A 197 27.70 9.55 -11.20
CA ILE A 197 28.62 10.70 -11.34
C ILE A 197 30.07 10.24 -11.55
N ARG A 198 30.29 9.12 -12.24
CA ARG A 198 31.66 8.68 -12.54
C ARG A 198 32.32 9.69 -13.48
N PRO A 199 33.56 10.13 -13.21
CA PRO A 199 34.35 10.82 -14.21
C PRO A 199 34.48 9.92 -15.44
N THR A 200 34.12 10.45 -16.61
CA THR A 200 34.37 9.81 -17.91
C THR A 200 35.85 9.87 -18.26
#